data_AF-A0A9X7GT08-F1
#
_entry.id   AF-A0A9X7GT08-F1
#
_cell.length_a   1.000
_cell.length_b   1.000
_cell.length_c   1.000
_cell.angle_alpha   90.00
_cell.angle_beta   90.00
_cell.angle_gamma   90.00
#
_symmetry.space_group_name_H-M   'P 1'
#
loop_
_entity.id
_entity.type
_entity.pdbx_description
1 polymer ?
#
loop_
_entity_poly.entity_id
_entity_poly.type
_entity_poly.pdbx_seq_one_letter_code
_entity_poly.pdbx_strand_id
1 'polypeptide(L)'
;MLKLKNQYCKQCKHNVAPYQQCIQYCRVGKELARLDKKIFGGQPKRRATPYEKWDDRCKQAVALYERGVEYPVIAKRVGCHVSGLYRELKKRGLLKMPKN
;
A
#
# COMPACT_ATOMS: atom_id res chain seq x y z
N MET A 1 21.35 1.15 14.39
CA MET A 1 21.61 1.62 13.01
C MET A 1 22.02 3.08 12.89
N LEU A 2 21.53 4.01 13.73
CA LEU A 2 21.93 5.43 13.68
C LEU A 2 23.45 5.65 13.92
N LYS A 3 24.04 4.92 14.88
CA LYS A 3 25.50 4.97 15.17
C LYS A 3 26.36 4.45 14.01
N LEU A 4 25.92 3.39 13.33
CA LEU A 4 26.64 2.79 12.18
C LEU A 4 26.59 3.72 10.96
N LYS A 5 25.43 4.30 10.67
CA LYS A 5 25.26 5.32 9.62
C LYS A 5 26.17 6.53 9.86
N ASN A 6 26.20 7.05 11.09
CA ASN A 6 27.12 8.14 11.47
C ASN A 6 28.60 7.75 11.36
N GLN A 7 28.97 6.49 11.57
CA GLN A 7 30.36 6.07 11.45
C GLN A 7 30.84 6.03 9.99
N TYR A 8 30.01 5.50 9.08
CA TYR A 8 30.41 5.29 7.68
C TYR A 8 29.94 6.39 6.69
N CYS A 9 28.89 7.17 6.99
CA CYS A 9 28.48 8.34 6.18
C CYS A 9 29.23 9.63 6.57
N LYS A 10 30.15 9.63 7.55
CA LYS A 10 30.87 10.84 8.05
C LYS A 10 31.52 11.69 6.95
N GLN A 11 32.11 11.05 5.94
CA GLN A 11 32.78 11.70 4.81
C GLN A 11 31.87 11.85 3.57
N CYS A 12 30.59 11.48 3.68
CA CYS A 12 29.67 11.60 2.56
C CYS A 12 29.25 13.08 2.41
N LYS A 13 29.46 13.64 1.22
CA LYS A 13 28.99 14.98 0.84
C LYS A 13 27.47 15.19 1.00
N HIS A 14 26.70 14.10 1.14
CA HIS A 14 25.25 14.09 1.35
C HIS A 14 24.85 13.77 2.81
N ASN A 15 25.81 13.79 3.75
CA ASN A 15 25.57 13.63 5.19
C ASN A 15 25.07 14.92 5.83
N VAL A 16 24.09 15.56 5.20
CA VAL A 16 23.37 16.71 5.75
C VAL A 16 21.97 16.27 6.14
N ALA A 17 21.50 16.72 7.29
CA ALA A 17 20.11 16.50 7.67
C ALA A 17 19.18 17.22 6.67
N PRO A 18 18.05 16.61 6.27
CA PRO A 18 17.56 15.30 6.68
C PRO A 18 18.34 14.16 5.99
N TYR A 19 18.70 13.15 6.81
CA TYR A 19 19.50 11.94 6.49
C TYR A 19 19.03 11.10 5.29
N GLN A 20 17.94 11.49 4.64
CA GLN A 20 17.37 10.86 3.46
C GLN A 20 18.29 10.98 2.24
N GLN A 21 19.11 12.04 2.15
CA GLN A 21 20.03 12.19 1.02
C GLN A 21 21.20 11.18 1.06
N CYS A 22 21.75 10.80 2.23
CA CYS A 22 22.78 9.73 2.29
C CYS A 22 22.20 8.39 1.81
N ILE A 23 20.96 8.04 2.17
CA ILE A 23 20.32 6.78 1.74
C ILE A 23 20.11 6.74 0.23
N GLN A 24 19.82 7.88 -0.40
CA GLN A 24 19.55 7.96 -1.84
C GLN A 24 20.83 8.03 -2.69
N TYR A 25 21.88 8.71 -2.22
CA TYR A 25 23.04 9.04 -3.07
C TYR A 25 24.37 8.42 -2.60
N CYS A 26 24.45 7.88 -1.39
CA CYS A 26 25.67 7.20 -0.90
C CYS A 26 25.57 5.69 -1.11
N ARG A 27 26.63 5.07 -1.65
CA ARG A 27 26.74 3.61 -1.78
C ARG A 27 26.58 2.91 -0.43
N VAL A 28 27.22 3.42 0.62
CA VAL A 28 27.11 2.86 1.98
C VAL A 28 25.70 3.10 2.56
N GLY A 29 25.12 4.28 2.32
CA GLY A 29 23.74 4.58 2.74
C GLY A 29 22.72 3.62 2.13
N LYS A 30 22.87 3.29 0.84
CA LYS A 30 22.03 2.30 0.12
C LYS A 30 22.18 0.90 0.71
N GLU A 31 23.40 0.42 0.91
CA GLU A 31 23.65 -0.92 1.46
C GLU A 31 23.15 -1.04 2.91
N LEU A 32 23.34 0.00 3.73
CA LEU A 32 22.79 0.02 5.09
C LEU A 32 21.25 -0.05 5.07
N ALA A 33 20.58 0.71 4.21
CA ALA A 33 19.12 0.63 4.05
C ALA A 33 18.65 -0.76 3.58
N ARG A 34 19.42 -1.40 2.68
CA ARG A 34 19.16 -2.77 2.22
C ARG A 34 19.29 -3.79 3.36
N LEU A 35 20.35 -3.70 4.16
CA LEU A 35 20.60 -4.58 5.30
C LEU A 35 19.56 -4.36 6.40
N ASP A 36 19.16 -3.11 6.66
CA ASP A 36 18.06 -2.76 7.57
C ASP A 36 16.78 -3.52 7.17
N LYS A 37 16.42 -3.47 5.89
CA LYS A 37 15.25 -4.19 5.36
C LYS A 37 15.38 -5.71 5.47
N LYS A 38 16.57 -6.25 5.26
CA LYS A 38 16.82 -7.70 5.31
C LYS A 38 16.82 -8.26 6.73
N ILE A 39 17.37 -7.52 7.69
CA ILE A 39 17.49 -7.94 9.10
C ILE A 39 16.18 -7.67 9.86
N PHE A 40 15.58 -6.49 9.67
CA PHE A 40 14.43 -6.04 10.44
C PHE A 40 13.10 -6.08 9.67
N GLY A 41 13.10 -6.63 8.45
CA GLY A 41 11.87 -6.78 7.64
C GLY A 41 11.35 -5.50 7.00
N GLY A 42 12.08 -4.38 7.10
CA GLY A 42 11.59 -3.05 6.74
C GLY A 42 10.64 -2.49 7.79
N GLN A 43 10.20 -1.23 7.63
CA GLN A 43 9.19 -0.70 8.53
C GLN A 43 7.90 -1.54 8.43
N PRO A 44 7.24 -1.85 9.56
CA PRO A 44 5.95 -2.53 9.51
C PRO A 44 5.02 -1.70 8.64
N LYS A 45 4.51 -2.31 7.56
CA LYS A 45 3.50 -1.65 6.72
C LYS A 45 2.34 -1.25 7.63
N ARG A 46 1.91 0.01 7.55
CA ARG A 46 0.75 0.46 8.34
C ARG A 46 -0.40 -0.51 8.12
N ARG A 47 -1.11 -0.88 9.19
CA ARG A 47 -2.33 -1.67 9.03
C ARG A 47 -3.32 -0.81 8.24
N ALA A 48 -3.79 -1.32 7.10
CA ALA A 48 -4.81 -0.66 6.31
C ALA A 48 -6.05 -0.43 7.19
N THR A 49 -6.54 0.81 7.16
CA THR A 49 -7.78 1.17 7.83
C THR A 49 -8.96 0.38 7.25
N PRO A 50 -10.06 0.20 7.99
CA PRO A 50 -11.27 -0.40 7.43
C PRO A 50 -11.75 0.29 6.15
N TYR A 51 -11.56 1.62 6.05
CA TYR A 51 -11.91 2.39 4.86
C TYR A 51 -11.07 2.00 3.64
N GLU A 52 -9.75 1.93 3.79
CA GLU A 52 -8.83 1.51 2.71
C GLU A 52 -9.08 0.06 2.26
N LYS A 53 -9.36 -0.84 3.21
CA LYS A 53 -9.74 -2.22 2.88
C LYS A 53 -11.00 -2.27 2.01
N TRP A 54 -11.95 -1.37 2.26
CA TRP A 54 -13.15 -1.26 1.44
C TRP A 54 -12.88 -0.60 0.09
N ASP A 55 -11.97 0.37 0.00
CA ASP A 55 -11.55 0.93 -1.29
C ASP A 55 -11.00 -0.16 -2.21
N ASP A 56 -10.14 -1.04 -1.70
CA ASP A 56 -9.58 -2.15 -2.47
C ASP A 56 -10.67 -3.16 -2.89
N ARG A 57 -11.60 -3.49 -1.99
CA ARG A 57 -12.74 -4.36 -2.31
C ARG A 57 -13.65 -3.75 -3.38
N CYS A 58 -13.97 -2.46 -3.28
CA CYS A 58 -14.81 -1.76 -4.25
C CYS A 58 -14.13 -1.67 -5.62
N LYS A 59 -12.81 -1.42 -5.68
CA LYS A 59 -12.05 -1.45 -6.94
C LYS A 59 -12.11 -2.83 -7.61
N GLN A 60 -11.89 -3.90 -6.84
CA GLN A 60 -12.02 -5.27 -7.35
C GLN A 60 -13.43 -5.57 -7.84
N ALA A 61 -14.46 -5.11 -7.13
CA ALA A 61 -15.84 -5.28 -7.51
C ALA A 61 -16.16 -4.59 -8.84
N VAL A 62 -15.71 -3.34 -9.03
CA VAL A 62 -15.92 -2.61 -10.29
C VAL A 62 -15.23 -3.32 -11.46
N ALA A 63 -13.98 -3.77 -11.29
CA ALA A 63 -13.25 -4.48 -12.35
C ALA A 63 -13.91 -5.80 -12.74
N LEU A 64 -14.51 -6.52 -11.80
CA LEU A 64 -15.27 -7.74 -12.07
C LEU A 64 -16.61 -7.44 -12.77
N TYR A 65 -17.29 -6.38 -12.35
CA TYR A 65 -18.55 -5.96 -12.95
C TYR A 65 -18.36 -5.52 -14.41
N GLU A 66 -17.28 -4.80 -14.70
CA GLU A 66 -16.90 -4.42 -16.07
C GLU A 66 -16.63 -5.62 -16.98
N ARG A 67 -16.30 -6.78 -16.41
CA ARG A 67 -16.16 -8.06 -17.12
C ARG A 67 -17.48 -8.83 -17.25
N GLY A 68 -18.60 -8.23 -16.85
CA GLY A 68 -19.93 -8.84 -16.91
C GLY A 68 -20.29 -9.74 -15.73
N VAL A 69 -19.54 -9.72 -14.63
CA VAL A 69 -19.87 -10.52 -13.44
C VAL A 69 -20.91 -9.77 -12.59
N GLU A 70 -21.96 -10.46 -12.19
CA GLU A 70 -23.00 -9.84 -11.37
C GLU A 70 -22.57 -9.64 -9.90
N TYR A 71 -23.11 -8.60 -9.27
CA TYR A 71 -22.80 -8.23 -7.88
C TYR A 71 -22.96 -9.36 -6.85
N PRO A 72 -23.98 -10.25 -6.92
CA PRO A 72 -24.08 -11.39 -6.00
C PRO A 72 -22.88 -12.33 -6.06
N VAL A 73 -22.34 -12.57 -7.26
CA VAL A 73 -21.16 -13.42 -7.47
C VAL A 73 -19.90 -12.69 -7.04
N ILE A 74 -19.80 -11.39 -7.35
CA ILE A 74 -18.69 -10.53 -6.92
C ILE A 74 -18.56 -10.52 -5.40
N ALA A 75 -19.66 -10.30 -4.68
CA ALA A 75 -19.67 -10.25 -3.22
C ALA A 75 -19.10 -11.54 -2.59
N LYS A 76 -19.47 -12.70 -3.13
CA LYS A 76 -18.89 -14.00 -2.74
C LYS A 76 -17.38 -14.04 -3.01
N ARG A 77 -16.92 -13.58 -4.19
CA ARG A 77 -15.49 -13.57 -4.55
C ARG A 77 -14.65 -12.62 -3.68
N VAL A 78 -15.17 -11.44 -3.34
CA VAL A 78 -14.45 -10.46 -2.50
C VAL A 78 -14.67 -10.69 -0.99
N GLY A 79 -15.43 -11.72 -0.62
CA GLY A 79 -15.65 -12.15 0.76
C GLY A 79 -16.47 -11.16 1.59
N CYS A 80 -17.56 -10.63 1.03
CA CYS A 80 -18.48 -9.75 1.77
C CYS A 80 -19.95 -10.06 1.46
N HIS A 81 -20.85 -9.56 2.30
CA HIS A 81 -22.27 -9.66 2.05
C HIS A 81 -22.70 -8.70 0.92
N VAL A 82 -23.62 -9.15 0.07
CA VAL A 82 -24.10 -8.38 -1.10
C VAL A 82 -24.62 -7.01 -0.71
N SER A 83 -25.46 -6.92 0.33
CA SER A 83 -25.98 -5.62 0.80
C SER A 83 -24.88 -4.68 1.30
N GLY A 84 -23.83 -5.22 1.91
CA GLY A 84 -22.65 -4.46 2.33
C GLY A 84 -21.89 -3.92 1.14
N LEU A 85 -21.70 -4.74 0.10
CA LEU A 85 -21.06 -4.33 -1.15
C LEU A 85 -21.82 -3.17 -1.82
N TYR A 86 -23.14 -3.28 -1.96
CA TYR A 86 -23.98 -2.21 -2.52
C TYR A 86 -23.86 -0.90 -1.74
N ARG A 87 -23.90 -0.96 -0.40
CA ARG A 87 -23.78 0.22 0.46
C ARG A 87 -22.43 0.91 0.29
N GLU A 88 -21.34 0.13 0.27
CA GLU A 88 -19.98 0.66 0.18
C GLU A 88 -19.65 1.17 -1.22
N LEU A 89 -20.19 0.57 -2.28
CA LEU A 89 -20.12 1.08 -3.65
C LEU A 89 -20.91 2.39 -3.81
N LYS A 90 -22.14 2.45 -3.27
CA LYS A 90 -22.96 3.67 -3.30
C LYS A 90 -22.28 4.83 -2.58
N LYS A 91 -21.73 4.56 -1.38
CA LYS A 91 -20.98 5.55 -0.58
C LYS A 91 -19.79 6.15 -1.34
N ARG A 92 -19.18 5.38 -2.25
CA ARG A 92 -18.02 5.79 -3.06
C ARG A 92 -18.38 6.29 -4.47
N GLY A 93 -19.66 6.33 -4.83
CA GLY A 93 -20.09 6.69 -6.20
C GLY A 93 -19.67 5.68 -7.27
N LEU A 94 -19.39 4.43 -6.89
CA LEU A 94 -18.90 3.37 -7.78
C LEU A 94 -19.98 2.35 -8.19
N LEU A 95 -21.20 2.53 -7.68
CA LEU A 95 -22.32 1.64 -7.99
C LEU A 95 -22.74 1.83 -9.46
N LYS A 96 -22.62 0.76 -10.25
CA LYS A 96 -23.12 0.72 -11.63
C LYS A 96 -24.44 -0.04 -11.64
N MET A 97 -25.40 0.44 -12.43
CA MET A 97 -26.65 -0.28 -12.63
C MET A 97 -26.50 -1.33 -13.73
N PRO A 98 -27.13 -2.52 -13.60
CA PRO A 98 -27.22 -3.47 -14.70
C PRO A 98 -27.79 -2.77 -15.92
N LYS A 99 -27.09 -2.88 -17.05
CA LYS A 99 -27.64 -2.44 -18.33
C LYS A 99 -28.71 -3.47 -18.71
N ASN A 100 -29.95 -2.99 -18.79
CA ASN A 100 -31.13 -3.74 -19.22
C ASN A 100 -30.99 -4.18 -20.68
#